data_AF-A0A3D4T888-F1
#
_entry.id   AF-A0A3D4T888-F1
#
_cell.length_a   1.000
_cell.length_b   1.000
_cell.length_c   1.000
_cell.angle_alpha   90.00
_cell.angle_beta   90.00
_cell.angle_gamma   90.00
#
_symmetry.space_group_name_H-M   'P 1'
#
loop_
_entity.id
_entity.type
_entity.pdbx_description
1 polymer ?
#
loop_
_entity_poly.entity_id
_entity_poly.type
_entity_poly.pdbx_seq_one_letter_code
_entity_poly.pdbx_strand_id
1 'polypeptide(L)'
;MELNLTVTISVIIALVALVSPIAVAIISNRYQTKLRKMELQHDLEVKQMDVYYSEKKQAFDLFLKNAGSYRFIPTPIKLDELQSAAYSAILFCNDEHKQEISNFLSFANEQFNIASNSSKMNEYNQLLFAIASFLNKELSETRDCYTNTQSKK
;
A
#
# COMPACT_ATOMS: atom_id res chain seq x y z
N MET A 1 -22.45 -72.90 -2.00
CA MET A 1 -21.30 -72.16 -2.57
C MET A 1 -21.40 -70.65 -2.28
N GLU A 2 -22.06 -70.24 -1.18
CA GLU A 2 -22.29 -68.81 -0.87
C GLU A 2 -21.27 -68.22 0.10
N LEU A 3 -20.67 -69.05 0.96
CA LEU A 3 -19.69 -68.62 1.97
C LEU A 3 -18.42 -68.00 1.35
N ASN A 4 -17.99 -68.46 0.17
CA ASN A 4 -16.84 -67.89 -0.53
C ASN A 4 -17.12 -66.45 -0.98
N LEU A 5 -18.36 -66.13 -1.34
CA LEU A 5 -18.74 -64.79 -1.78
C LEU A 5 -18.76 -63.83 -0.58
N THR A 6 -19.39 -64.25 0.53
CA THR A 6 -19.47 -63.45 1.76
C THR A 6 -18.09 -63.15 2.34
N VAL A 7 -17.21 -64.16 2.43
CA VAL A 7 -15.84 -63.97 2.94
C VAL A 7 -15.04 -63.02 2.04
N THR A 8 -15.17 -63.14 0.71
CA THR A 8 -14.47 -62.25 -0.24
C THR A 8 -14.94 -60.80 -0.09
N ILE A 9 -16.25 -60.57 0.05
CA ILE A 9 -16.80 -59.22 0.25
C ILE A 9 -16.33 -58.61 1.57
N SER A 10 -16.31 -59.39 2.67
CA SER A 10 -15.80 -58.92 3.97
C SER A 10 -14.33 -58.51 3.93
N VAL A 11 -13.48 -59.27 3.23
CA VAL A 11 -12.06 -58.93 3.05
C VAL A 11 -11.91 -57.63 2.26
N ILE A 12 -12.69 -57.45 1.18
CA ILE A 12 -12.66 -56.21 0.38
C ILE A 12 -13.09 -55.01 1.24
N ILE A 13 -14.17 -55.12 2.01
CA ILE A 13 -14.64 -54.05 2.89
C ILE A 13 -13.58 -53.68 3.92
N ALA A 14 -12.93 -54.68 4.55
CA ALA A 14 -11.87 -54.45 5.53
C ALA A 14 -10.66 -53.72 4.90
N LEU A 15 -10.27 -54.10 3.68
CA LEU A 15 -9.18 -53.43 2.96
C LEU A 15 -9.53 -51.97 2.59
N VAL A 16 -10.75 -51.73 2.10
CA VAL A 16 -11.21 -50.38 1.77
C VAL A 16 -11.29 -49.51 3.03
N ALA A 17 -11.76 -50.06 4.15
CA ALA A 17 -11.84 -49.36 5.43
C ALA A 17 -10.45 -48.97 5.99
N LEU A 18 -9.40 -49.73 5.67
CA LEU A 18 -8.01 -49.41 6.07
C LEU A 18 -7.35 -48.41 5.12
N VAL A 19 -7.54 -48.57 3.81
CA VAL A 19 -6.87 -47.73 2.79
C VAL A 19 -7.53 -46.36 2.65
N SER A 20 -8.86 -46.28 2.81
CA SER A 20 -9.62 -45.04 2.63
C SER A 20 -9.17 -43.90 3.57
N PRO A 21 -9.02 -44.10 4.89
CA PRO A 21 -8.53 -43.05 5.79
C PRO A 21 -7.13 -42.54 5.44
N ILE A 22 -6.25 -43.43 4.95
CA ILE A 22 -4.88 -43.08 4.54
C ILE A 22 -4.91 -42.19 3.29
N ALA A 23 -5.69 -42.57 2.27
CA ALA A 23 -5.86 -41.79 1.06
C ALA A 23 -6.47 -40.41 1.35
N VAL A 24 -7.52 -40.37 2.18
CA VAL A 24 -8.17 -39.11 2.61
C VAL A 24 -7.20 -38.24 3.40
N ALA A 25 -6.39 -38.80 4.31
CA ALA A 25 -5.40 -38.04 5.08
C ALA A 25 -4.33 -37.40 4.17
N ILE A 26 -3.84 -38.13 3.15
CA ILE A 26 -2.86 -37.58 2.19
C ILE A 26 -3.48 -36.43 1.38
N ILE A 27 -4.71 -36.60 0.88
CA ILE A 27 -5.40 -35.56 0.13
C ILE A 27 -5.67 -34.34 1.01
N SER A 28 -6.16 -34.55 2.24
CA SER A 28 -6.44 -33.49 3.20
C SER A 28 -5.17 -32.69 3.54
N ASN A 29 -4.06 -33.37 3.84
CA ASN A 29 -2.79 -32.69 4.16
C ASN A 29 -2.27 -31.86 2.98
N ARG A 30 -2.38 -32.37 1.74
CA ARG A 30 -1.99 -31.62 0.54
C ARG A 30 -2.87 -30.40 0.32
N TYR A 31 -4.18 -30.56 0.47
CA TYR A 31 -5.13 -29.46 0.32
C TYR A 31 -4.92 -28.39 1.39
N GLN A 32 -4.78 -28.78 2.67
CA GLN A 32 -4.48 -27.86 3.77
C GLN A 32 -3.17 -27.10 3.53
N THR A 33 -2.12 -27.78 3.06
CA THR A 33 -0.84 -27.12 2.76
C THR A 33 -0.99 -26.10 1.63
N LYS A 34 -1.75 -26.45 0.57
CA LYS A 34 -2.00 -25.53 -0.55
C LYS A 34 -2.81 -24.32 -0.09
N LEU A 35 -3.88 -24.55 0.68
CA LEU A 35 -4.72 -23.48 1.21
C LEU A 35 -3.92 -22.52 2.09
N ARG A 36 -3.15 -23.06 3.05
CA ARG A 36 -2.29 -22.26 3.93
C ARG A 36 -1.25 -21.44 3.17
N LYS A 37 -0.70 -21.97 2.06
CA LYS A 37 0.23 -21.21 1.21
C LYS A 37 -0.46 -20.04 0.52
N MET A 38 -1.67 -20.25 0.00
CA MET A 38 -2.45 -19.18 -0.65
C MET A 38 -2.85 -18.10 0.37
N GLU A 39 -3.27 -18.50 1.58
CA GLU A 39 -3.57 -17.58 2.69
C GLU A 39 -2.33 -16.75 3.08
N LEU A 40 -1.17 -17.38 3.24
CA LEU A 40 0.07 -16.66 3.58
C LEU A 40 0.50 -15.68 2.49
N GLN A 41 0.36 -16.05 1.21
CA GLN A 41 0.67 -15.16 0.10
C GLN A 41 -0.26 -13.94 0.10
N HIS A 42 -1.56 -14.17 0.28
CA HIS A 42 -2.54 -13.10 0.36
C HIS A 42 -2.30 -12.18 1.57
N ASP A 43 -2.01 -12.75 2.74
CA ASP A 43 -1.68 -11.97 3.95
C ASP A 43 -0.41 -11.13 3.77
N LEU A 44 0.58 -11.63 3.05
CA LEU A 44 1.79 -10.88 2.72
C LEU A 44 1.48 -9.72 1.76
N GLU A 45 0.71 -9.95 0.70
CA GLU A 45 0.29 -8.91 -0.25
C GLU A 45 -0.50 -7.80 0.47
N VAL A 46 -1.46 -8.18 1.32
CA VAL A 46 -2.25 -7.26 2.12
C VAL A 46 -1.36 -6.41 3.03
N LYS A 47 -0.42 -7.04 3.76
CA LYS A 47 0.51 -6.33 4.64
C LYS A 47 1.43 -5.37 3.89
N GLN A 48 1.94 -5.80 2.73
CA GLN A 48 2.79 -4.94 1.90
C GLN A 48 2.03 -3.70 1.43
N MET A 49 0.78 -3.87 1.00
CA MET A 49 -0.06 -2.75 0.57
C MET A 49 -0.45 -1.83 1.72
N ASP A 50 -0.69 -2.37 2.93
CA ASP A 50 -0.97 -1.59 4.13
C ASP A 50 0.22 -0.71 4.54
N VAL A 51 1.43 -1.30 4.58
CA VAL A 51 2.67 -0.56 4.83
C VAL A 51 2.88 0.51 3.77
N TYR A 52 2.76 0.15 2.49
CA TYR A 52 2.92 1.10 1.39
C TYR A 52 1.95 2.28 1.48
N TYR A 53 0.66 2.02 1.74
CA TYR A 53 -0.34 3.06 1.90
C TYR A 53 -0.04 3.97 3.09
N SER A 54 0.35 3.38 4.24
CA SER A 54 0.73 4.11 5.45
C SER A 54 1.92 5.05 5.21
N GLU A 55 3.00 4.54 4.60
CA GLU A 55 4.19 5.32 4.28
C GLU A 55 3.91 6.43 3.26
N LYS A 56 3.15 6.14 2.21
CA LYS A 56 2.72 7.13 1.22
C LYS A 56 1.94 8.27 1.87
N LYS A 57 0.96 7.94 2.72
CA LYS A 57 0.18 8.93 3.48
C LYS A 57 1.07 9.78 4.38
N GLN A 58 2.00 9.15 5.09
CA GLN A 58 2.91 9.85 6.00
C GLN A 58 3.82 10.83 5.25
N ALA A 59 4.37 10.41 4.11
CA ALA A 59 5.23 11.27 3.30
C ALA A 59 4.46 12.51 2.78
N PHE A 60 3.23 12.31 2.32
CA PHE A 60 2.38 13.41 1.82
C PHE A 60 1.98 14.38 2.94
N ASP A 61 1.59 13.86 4.11
CA ASP A 61 1.25 14.67 5.29
C ASP A 61 2.45 15.50 5.77
N LEU A 62 3.62 14.88 5.86
CA LEU A 62 4.84 15.54 6.28
C LEU A 62 5.23 16.68 5.33
N PHE A 63 5.13 16.45 4.02
CA PHE A 63 5.37 17.48 3.02
C PHE A 63 4.42 18.68 3.19
N LEU A 64 3.11 18.44 3.27
CA LEU A 64 2.11 19.50 3.41
C LEU A 64 2.29 20.29 4.72
N LYS A 65 2.62 19.59 5.82
CA LYS A 65 2.91 20.20 7.11
C LYS A 65 4.13 21.11 7.06
N ASN A 66 5.23 20.64 6.45
CA ASN A 66 6.44 21.44 6.32
C ASN A 66 6.23 22.63 5.37
N ALA A 67 5.45 22.45 4.30
CA ALA A 67 5.08 23.54 3.40
C ALA A 67 4.23 24.61 4.11
N GLY A 68 3.28 24.21 4.94
CA GLY A 68 2.51 25.13 5.78
C GLY A 68 3.39 25.88 6.80
N SER A 69 4.33 25.16 7.43
CA SER A 69 5.26 25.76 8.39
C SER A 69 6.23 26.74 7.73
N TYR A 70 6.79 26.40 6.57
CA TYR A 70 7.70 27.26 5.81
C TYR A 70 7.03 28.55 5.38
N ARG A 71 5.78 28.47 4.92
CA ARG A 71 4.97 29.65 4.57
C ARG A 71 4.90 30.68 5.68
N PHE A 72 4.73 30.24 6.93
CA PHE A 72 4.58 31.14 8.07
C PHE A 72 5.91 31.76 8.49
N ILE A 73 7.01 30.99 8.46
CA ILE A 73 8.35 31.46 8.84
C ILE A 73 9.38 30.90 7.84
N PRO A 74 9.70 31.64 6.76
CA PRO A 74 10.63 31.17 5.74
C PRO A 74 12.07 31.31 6.24
N THR A 75 12.57 30.26 6.91
CA THR A 75 13.96 30.16 7.36
C THR A 75 14.72 29.10 6.55
N PRO A 76 16.07 29.15 6.50
CA PRO A 76 16.85 28.10 5.84
C PRO A 76 16.54 26.70 6.37
N ILE A 77 16.37 26.58 7.69
CA ILE A 77 16.03 25.31 8.36
C ILE A 77 14.68 24.80 7.87
N LYS A 78 13.68 25.67 7.78
CA LYS A 78 12.34 25.31 7.31
C LYS A 78 12.31 24.96 5.83
N LEU A 79 13.16 25.59 5.03
CA LEU A 79 13.32 25.25 3.62
C LEU A 79 13.94 23.85 3.43
N ASP A 80 14.97 23.53 4.21
CA ASP A 80 15.60 22.21 4.21
C ASP A 80 14.63 21.10 4.67
N GLU A 81 13.85 21.36 5.73
CA GLU A 81 12.77 20.47 6.19
C GLU A 81 11.71 20.25 5.10
N LEU A 82 11.33 21.31 4.37
CA LEU A 82 10.39 21.23 3.26
C LEU A 82 10.96 20.40 2.10
N GLN A 83 12.20 20.65 1.68
CA GLN A 83 12.86 19.93 0.60
C GLN A 83 13.00 18.44 0.92
N SER A 84 13.45 18.11 2.13
CA SER A 84 13.59 16.72 2.60
C SER A 84 12.25 15.97 2.58
N ALA A 85 11.18 16.62 3.06
CA ALA A 85 9.85 16.04 3.04
C ALA A 85 9.30 15.90 1.61
N ALA A 86 9.59 16.86 0.73
CA ALA A 86 9.20 16.80 -0.67
C ALA A 86 9.88 15.65 -1.42
N TYR A 87 11.18 15.40 -1.20
CA TYR A 87 11.85 14.25 -1.79
C TYR A 87 11.27 12.92 -1.31
N SER A 88 10.84 12.85 -0.05
CA SER A 88 10.14 11.68 0.48
C SER A 88 8.77 11.48 -0.20
N ALA A 89 8.01 12.55 -0.42
CA ALA A 89 6.73 12.49 -1.12
C ALA A 89 6.89 12.10 -2.61
N ILE A 90 7.89 12.64 -3.29
CA ILE A 90 8.21 12.38 -4.71
C ILE A 90 8.41 10.89 -5.01
N LEU A 91 8.90 10.09 -4.05
CA LEU A 91 9.05 8.64 -4.19
C LEU A 91 7.73 7.93 -4.51
N PHE A 92 6.61 8.49 -4.06
CA PHE A 92 5.28 7.89 -4.18
C PHE A 92 4.41 8.51 -5.28
N CYS A 93 4.89 9.58 -5.92
CA CYS A 93 4.17 10.33 -6.95
C CYS A 93 4.38 9.76 -8.35
N ASN A 94 3.45 10.07 -9.26
CA ASN A 94 3.66 9.88 -10.70
C ASN A 94 4.61 10.95 -11.29
N ASP A 95 5.13 10.73 -12.49
CA ASP A 95 6.17 11.62 -13.06
C ASP A 95 5.68 13.07 -13.32
N GLU A 96 4.39 13.25 -13.62
CA GLU A 96 3.77 14.57 -13.79
C GLU A 96 3.78 15.36 -12.47
N HIS A 97 3.25 14.77 -11.40
CA HIS A 97 3.18 15.41 -10.09
C HIS A 97 4.57 15.61 -9.45
N LYS A 98 5.55 14.76 -9.76
CA LYS A 98 6.95 15.00 -9.34
C LYS A 98 7.47 16.34 -9.87
N GLN A 99 7.16 16.67 -11.13
CA GLN A 99 7.55 17.96 -11.71
C GLN A 99 6.83 19.12 -11.03
N GLU A 100 5.54 18.97 -10.71
CA GLU A 100 4.78 20.00 -9.98
C GLU A 100 5.36 20.29 -8.59
N ILE A 101 5.73 19.25 -7.83
CA ILE A 101 6.41 19.41 -6.53
C ILE A 101 7.76 20.11 -6.71
N SER A 102 8.55 19.71 -7.71
CA SER A 102 9.86 20.32 -8.01
C SER A 102 9.74 21.81 -8.37
N ASN A 103 8.74 22.17 -9.18
CA ASN A 103 8.46 23.56 -9.54
C ASN A 103 8.05 24.38 -8.31
N PHE A 104 7.23 23.81 -7.43
CA PHE A 104 6.85 24.44 -6.17
C PHE A 104 8.05 24.65 -5.24
N LEU A 105 8.98 23.68 -5.14
CA LEU A 105 10.19 23.85 -4.35
C LEU A 105 11.09 24.98 -4.89
N SER A 106 11.19 25.08 -6.22
CA SER A 106 11.94 26.16 -6.87
C SER A 106 11.33 27.52 -6.54
N PHE A 107 10.00 27.63 -6.65
CA PHE A 107 9.26 28.82 -6.22
C PHE A 107 9.48 29.14 -4.73
N ALA A 108 9.37 28.14 -3.85
CA ALA A 108 9.56 28.31 -2.41
C ALA A 108 10.97 28.82 -2.07
N ASN A 109 12.00 28.31 -2.76
CA ASN A 109 13.38 28.75 -2.62
C ASN A 109 13.59 30.20 -3.11
N GLU A 110 12.94 30.62 -4.18
CA GLU A 110 12.99 32.02 -4.63
C GLU A 110 12.34 32.97 -3.62
N GLN A 111 11.25 32.56 -2.97
CA GLN A 111 10.58 33.35 -1.94
C GLN A 111 11.46 33.57 -0.70
N PHE A 112 12.37 32.64 -0.38
CA PHE A 112 13.29 32.77 0.74
C PHE A 112 14.11 34.07 0.67
N ASN A 113 14.47 34.48 -0.55
CA ASN A 113 15.38 35.60 -0.79
C ASN A 113 14.67 36.96 -0.93
N ILE A 114 13.34 37.02 -0.78
CA ILE A 114 12.56 38.22 -1.12
C ILE A 114 11.72 38.67 0.08
N ALA A 115 11.70 39.98 0.34
CA ALA A 115 10.84 40.59 1.36
C ALA A 115 9.35 40.31 1.04
N SER A 116 8.63 39.77 2.03
CA SER A 116 7.21 39.36 1.98
C SER A 116 6.33 40.24 1.07
N ASN A 117 5.86 39.66 -0.04
CA ASN A 117 4.88 40.26 -0.96
C ASN A 117 3.55 39.47 -0.89
N SER A 118 2.43 40.16 -0.67
CA SER A 118 1.10 39.56 -0.55
C SER A 118 0.64 38.79 -1.80
N SER A 119 1.05 39.22 -2.99
CA SER A 119 0.75 38.53 -4.25
C SER A 119 1.44 37.16 -4.33
N LYS A 120 2.73 37.11 -3.94
CA LYS A 120 3.52 35.86 -3.90
C LYS A 120 3.02 34.89 -2.83
N MET A 121 2.50 35.42 -1.71
CA MET A 121 1.86 34.60 -0.69
C MET A 121 0.56 33.96 -1.19
N ASN A 122 -0.21 34.66 -2.01
CA ASN A 122 -1.41 34.08 -2.61
C ASN A 122 -1.07 32.97 -3.62
N GLU A 123 -0.06 33.20 -4.46
CA GLU A 123 0.45 32.21 -5.42
C GLU A 123 0.97 30.95 -4.72
N TYR A 124 1.74 31.09 -3.64
CA TYR A 124 2.19 29.97 -2.81
C TYR A 124 1.02 29.07 -2.38
N ASN A 125 -0.09 29.69 -1.96
CA ASN A 125 -1.25 28.95 -1.44
C ASN A 125 -2.01 28.24 -2.55
N GLN A 126 -2.10 28.86 -3.71
CA GLN A 126 -2.74 28.26 -4.87
C GLN A 126 -1.95 27.02 -5.32
N LEU A 127 -0.62 27.12 -5.39
CA LEU A 127 0.25 25.99 -5.70
C LEU A 127 0.15 24.89 -4.63
N LEU A 128 0.24 25.24 -3.35
CA LEU A 128 0.12 24.26 -2.27
C LEU A 128 -1.24 23.57 -2.25
N PHE A 129 -2.33 24.30 -2.56
CA PHE A 129 -3.67 23.72 -2.65
C PHE A 129 -3.80 22.77 -3.84
N ALA A 130 -3.25 23.15 -5.01
CA ALA A 130 -3.19 22.26 -6.17
C ALA A 130 -2.44 20.97 -5.84
N ILE A 131 -1.30 21.09 -5.14
CA ILE A 131 -0.52 19.94 -4.68
C ILE A 131 -1.31 19.05 -3.73
N ALA A 132 -1.93 19.64 -2.70
CA ALA A 132 -2.76 18.87 -1.77
C ALA A 132 -3.89 18.11 -2.49
N SER A 133 -4.48 18.70 -3.53
CA SER A 133 -5.53 18.09 -4.33
C SER A 133 -5.05 16.84 -5.06
N PHE A 134 -3.94 16.92 -5.81
CA PHE A 134 -3.45 15.75 -6.54
C PHE A 134 -2.89 14.67 -5.62
N LEU A 135 -2.23 15.04 -4.50
CA LEU A 135 -1.73 14.09 -3.52
C LEU A 135 -2.89 13.30 -2.89
N ASN A 136 -3.98 13.98 -2.58
CA ASN A 136 -5.19 13.33 -2.06
C ASN A 136 -5.83 12.40 -3.10
N LYS A 137 -5.83 12.79 -4.39
CA LYS A 137 -6.31 11.94 -5.48
C LYS A 137 -5.47 10.66 -5.59
N GLU A 138 -4.15 10.78 -5.65
CA GLU A 138 -3.24 9.63 -5.69
C GLU A 138 -3.38 8.71 -4.47
N LEU A 139 -3.57 9.29 -3.29
CA LEU A 139 -3.79 8.52 -2.06
C LEU A 139 -5.12 7.76 -2.12
N SER A 140 -6.17 8.38 -2.67
CA SER A 140 -7.48 7.74 -2.86
C SER A 140 -7.41 6.59 -3.86
N GLU A 141 -6.71 6.76 -4.98
CA GLU A 141 -6.48 5.69 -5.96
C GLU A 141 -5.71 4.51 -5.35
N THR A 142 -4.73 4.79 -4.49
CA THR A 142 -3.98 3.76 -3.75
C THR A 142 -4.88 3.01 -2.77
N ARG A 143 -5.76 3.73 -2.04
CA ARG A 143 -6.74 3.14 -1.13
C ARG A 143 -7.71 2.22 -1.87
N ASP A 144 -8.19 2.63 -3.03
CA ASP A 144 -9.14 1.85 -3.81
C ASP A 144 -8.49 0.57 -4.38
N CYS A 145 -7.19 0.63 -4.70
CA CYS A 145 -6.41 -0.59 -4.99
C CYS A 145 -6.31 -1.51 -3.76
N TYR A 146 -6.01 -0.95 -2.58
CA TYR A 146 -5.92 -1.70 -1.32
C TYR A 146 -7.23 -2.40 -0.93
N THR A 147 -8.37 -1.71 -1.02
CA THR A 147 -9.69 -2.31 -0.70
C THR A 147 -10.07 -3.43 -1.66
N ASN A 148 -9.70 -3.32 -2.94
CA ASN A 148 -9.87 -4.37 -3.93
C ASN A 148 -8.96 -5.58 -3.69
N THR A 149 -7.76 -5.39 -3.13
CA THR A 149 -6.88 -6.49 -2.73
C THR A 149 -7.47 -7.24 -1.54
N GLN A 150 -8.02 -6.53 -0.55
CA GLN A 150 -8.67 -7.12 0.63
C GLN A 150 -9.95 -7.92 0.30
N SER A 151 -10.69 -7.53 -0.74
CA SER A 151 -11.98 -8.14 -1.09
C SER A 151 -11.87 -9.45 -1.90
N LYS A 152 -10.66 -9.82 -2.36
CA LYS A 152 -10.40 -11.07 -3.11
C LYS A 152 -10.36 -12.35 -2.24
N LYS A 153 -10.96 -12.32 -1.06
CA LYS A 153 -11.10 -13.49 -0.17
C LYS A 153 -12.13 -14.49 -0.66
#